data_AF-A0A9X1QU06-F1
#
_entry.id   AF-A0A9X1QU06-F1
#
_cell.length_a   1.000
_cell.length_b   1.000
_cell.length_c   1.000
_cell.angle_alpha   90.00
_cell.angle_beta   90.00
_cell.angle_gamma   90.00
#
_symmetry.space_group_name_H-M   'P 1'
#
loop_
_entity.id
_entity.type
_entity.pdbx_description
1 polymer ?
#
loop_
_entity_poly.entity_id
_entity_poly.type
_entity_poly.pdbx_seq_one_letter_code
_entity_poly.pdbx_strand_id
1 'polypeptide(L)'
;MDIKELSNKLDKILEQQELILNKLENRIVLESNIPALNLTVSSKQKKEQELERWAKSMVEESIALQPHKIRLQRQFNLLVPPHNSRIKAYLKTNDPKVFDGLKRNI
;
A
#
# COMPACT_ATOMS: atom_id res chain seq x y z
N MET A 1 49.41 20.56 -11.17
CA MET A 1 48.59 19.45 -11.69
C MET A 1 48.90 19.35 -13.16
N ASP A 2 49.64 18.32 -13.55
CA ASP A 2 50.16 18.21 -14.92
C ASP A 2 49.05 17.77 -15.88
N ILE A 3 49.12 18.27 -17.12
CA ILE A 3 48.19 17.91 -18.20
C ILE A 3 48.14 16.38 -18.40
N LYS A 4 49.28 15.70 -18.22
CA LYS A 4 49.39 14.24 -18.25
C LYS A 4 48.61 13.55 -17.12
N GLU A 5 48.61 14.14 -15.92
CA GLU A 5 47.87 13.62 -14.78
C GLU A 5 46.35 13.75 -14.98
N LEU A 6 45.92 14.85 -15.60
CA LEU A 6 44.52 15.06 -15.98
C LEU A 6 44.07 14.06 -17.06
N SER A 7 44.89 13.83 -18.09
CA SER A 7 44.63 12.83 -19.13
C SER A 7 44.44 11.44 -18.52
N ASN A 8 45.35 11.00 -17.65
CA ASN A 8 45.26 9.70 -17.01
C ASN A 8 44.00 9.54 -16.13
N LYS A 9 43.52 10.63 -15.53
CA LYS A 9 42.26 10.62 -14.75
C LYS A 9 41.04 10.52 -15.67
N LEU A 10 41.07 11.22 -16.81
CA LEU A 10 40.04 11.12 -17.85
C LEU A 10 39.94 9.70 -18.42
N ASP A 11 41.07 9.09 -18.75
CA ASP A 11 41.11 7.71 -19.28
C ASP A 11 40.49 6.72 -18.29
N LYS A 12 40.82 6.84 -17.00
CA LYS A 12 40.22 6.01 -15.94
C LYS A 12 38.71 6.22 -15.78
N ILE A 13 38.23 7.46 -15.97
CA ILE A 13 36.79 7.75 -15.92
C ILE A 13 36.10 7.10 -17.11
N LEU A 14 36.69 7.16 -18.30
CA LEU A 14 36.14 6.53 -19.50
C LEU A 14 36.08 5.01 -19.36
N GLU A 15 37.15 4.37 -18.86
CA GLU A 15 37.17 2.94 -18.55
C GLU A 15 36.07 2.55 -17.54
N GLN A 16 35.87 3.37 -16.50
CA GLN A 16 34.81 3.14 -15.52
C GLN A 16 33.41 3.30 -16.12
N GLN A 17 33.21 4.27 -17.00
CA GLN A 17 31.94 4.48 -17.69
C GLN A 17 31.61 3.33 -18.64
N GLU A 18 32.59 2.83 -19.40
CA GLU A 18 32.43 1.66 -20.27
C GLU A 18 32.11 0.40 -19.46
N LEU A 19 32.76 0.22 -18.30
CA LEU A 19 32.48 -0.90 -17.39
C LEU A 19 31.09 -0.80 -16.75
N ILE A 20 30.60 0.41 -16.45
CA ILE A 20 29.22 0.64 -15.98
C ILE A 20 28.22 0.34 -17.09
N LEU A 21 28.47 0.83 -18.31
CA LEU A 21 27.61 0.57 -19.47
C LEU A 21 27.52 -0.92 -19.77
N ASN A 22 28.64 -1.63 -19.81
CA ASN A 22 28.67 -3.08 -19.97
C ASN A 22 27.89 -3.80 -18.87
N LYS A 23 27.97 -3.35 -17.61
CA LYS A 23 27.20 -3.93 -16.50
C LYS A 23 25.70 -3.62 -16.59
N LEU A 24 25.33 -2.47 -17.13
CA LEU A 24 23.94 -2.08 -17.36
C LEU A 24 23.35 -2.83 -18.55
N GLU A 25 24.08 -2.95 -19.66
CA GLU A 25 23.69 -3.73 -20.83
C GLU A 25 23.53 -5.21 -20.47
N ASN A 26 24.45 -5.78 -19.70
CA ASN A 26 24.32 -7.14 -19.16
C ASN A 26 23.16 -7.28 -18.15
N ARG A 27 22.78 -6.22 -17.42
CA ARG A 27 21.57 -6.22 -16.56
C ARG A 27 20.28 -6.08 -17.36
N ILE A 28 20.31 -5.38 -18.50
CA ILE A 28 19.15 -5.14 -19.37
C ILE A 28 18.87 -6.36 -20.27
N VAL A 29 19.87 -7.21 -20.56
CA VAL A 29 19.71 -8.44 -21.36
C VAL A 29 19.27 -9.67 -20.53
N LEU A 30 19.13 -9.57 -19.21
CA LEU A 30 18.64 -10.69 -18.37
C LEU A 30 17.11 -10.73 -18.21
N GLU A 31 16.37 -10.29 -19.22
CA GLU A 31 15.05 -10.88 -19.53
C GLU A 31 15.27 -12.21 -20.26
N SER A 32 15.52 -13.28 -19.50
CA SER A 32 15.38 -14.72 -19.82
C SER A 32 16.51 -15.54 -19.23
N ASN A 33 16.39 -15.86 -17.95
CA ASN A 33 16.85 -17.08 -17.27
C ASN A 33 17.06 -16.74 -15.80
N ILE A 34 15.95 -16.75 -15.06
CA ILE A 34 15.93 -16.50 -13.62
C ILE A 34 16.60 -17.69 -12.92
N PRO A 35 17.79 -17.53 -12.28
CA PRO A 35 18.32 -18.53 -11.37
C PRO A 35 17.54 -18.43 -10.05
N ALA A 36 17.24 -19.59 -9.46
CA ALA A 36 16.39 -19.78 -8.29
C ALA A 36 16.88 -19.10 -7.00
N LEU A 37 16.84 -17.77 -6.93
CA LEU A 37 17.23 -16.95 -5.77
C LEU A 37 16.20 -15.85 -5.44
N ASN A 38 14.95 -15.97 -5.93
CA ASN A 38 13.91 -14.93 -5.87
C ASN A 38 12.65 -15.27 -5.05
N LEU A 39 12.63 -16.35 -4.26
CA LEU A 39 11.39 -16.75 -3.56
C LEU A 39 11.10 -15.98 -2.25
N THR A 40 12.09 -15.38 -1.61
CA THR A 40 11.91 -14.71 -0.30
C THR A 40 11.77 -13.18 -0.36
N VAL A 41 12.37 -12.50 -1.35
CA VAL A 41 12.23 -11.04 -1.52
C VAL A 41 10.88 -10.69 -2.16
N SER A 42 10.41 -11.49 -3.12
CA SER A 42 9.09 -11.32 -3.74
C SER A 42 7.92 -11.49 -2.75
N SER A 43 8.04 -12.41 -1.78
CA SER A 43 6.98 -12.64 -0.79
C SER A 43 6.87 -11.51 0.25
N LYS A 44 7.97 -10.85 0.62
CA LYS A 44 7.93 -9.67 1.50
C LYS A 44 7.26 -8.47 0.81
N GLN A 45 7.65 -8.18 -0.44
CA GLN A 45 7.05 -7.09 -1.21
C GLN A 45 5.55 -7.33 -1.50
N LYS A 46 5.15 -8.58 -1.79
CA LYS A 46 3.73 -8.94 -1.94
C LYS A 46 2.94 -8.73 -0.64
N LYS A 47 3.48 -9.14 0.51
CA LYS A 47 2.83 -8.93 1.81
C LYS A 47 2.66 -7.45 2.15
N GLU A 48 3.65 -6.63 1.83
CA GLU A 48 3.62 -5.18 2.07
C GLU A 48 2.57 -4.50 1.17
N GLN A 49 2.50 -4.88 -0.11
CA GLN A 49 1.46 -4.41 -1.03
C GLN A 49 0.06 -4.88 -0.63
N GLU A 50 -0.09 -6.10 -0.12
CA GLU A 50 -1.37 -6.61 0.39
C GLU A 50 -1.85 -5.83 1.63
N LEU A 51 -0.93 -5.53 2.56
CA LEU A 51 -1.22 -4.68 3.72
C LEU A 51 -1.63 -3.27 3.31
N GLU A 52 -0.94 -2.66 2.34
CA GLU A 52 -1.26 -1.32 1.85
C GLU A 52 -2.64 -1.29 1.16
N ARG A 53 -2.94 -2.30 0.33
CA ARG A 53 -4.27 -2.44 -0.30
C ARG A 53 -5.37 -2.64 0.73
N TRP A 54 -5.12 -3.45 1.76
CA TRP A 54 -6.06 -3.66 2.86
C TRP A 54 -6.31 -2.37 3.64
N ALA A 55 -5.24 -1.64 3.99
CA ALA A 55 -5.34 -0.36 4.69
C ALA A 55 -6.13 0.67 3.87
N LYS A 56 -5.85 0.77 2.57
CA LYS A 56 -6.58 1.64 1.66
C LYS A 56 -8.07 1.29 1.58
N SER A 57 -8.39 0.00 1.44
CA SER A 57 -9.78 -0.48 1.44
C SER A 57 -10.52 -0.15 2.74
N MET A 58 -9.86 -0.25 3.90
CA MET A 58 -10.45 0.10 5.19
C MET A 58 -10.75 1.60 5.31
N VAL A 59 -9.86 2.45 4.79
CA VAL A 59 -10.05 3.91 4.77
C VAL A 59 -11.22 4.27 3.85
N GLU A 60 -11.23 3.77 2.62
CA GLU A 60 -12.30 4.00 1.65
C GLU A 60 -13.66 3.57 2.21
N GLU A 61 -13.71 2.40 2.85
CA GLU A 61 -14.92 1.91 3.50
C GLU A 61 -15.37 2.83 4.63
N SER A 62 -14.44 3.28 5.49
CA SER A 62 -14.78 4.18 6.59
C SER A 62 -15.33 5.52 6.08
N ILE A 63 -14.76 6.05 5.00
CA ILE A 63 -15.24 7.27 4.35
C ILE A 63 -16.66 7.06 3.80
N ALA A 64 -16.90 5.94 3.10
CA ALA A 64 -18.21 5.62 2.54
C ALA A 64 -19.29 5.43 3.61
N LEU A 65 -18.95 4.86 4.77
CA LEU A 65 -19.90 4.61 5.86
C LEU A 65 -20.11 5.81 6.80
N GLN A 66 -19.27 6.85 6.72
CA GLN A 66 -19.32 8.00 7.61
C GLN A 66 -20.68 8.76 7.58
N PRO A 67 -21.31 9.01 6.42
CA PRO A 67 -22.64 9.65 6.38
C PRO A 67 -23.71 8.81 7.09
N HIS A 68 -23.61 7.48 6.96
CA HIS A 68 -24.55 6.56 7.60
C HIS A 68 -24.37 6.50 9.11
N LYS A 69 -23.13 6.62 9.63
CA LYS A 69 -22.85 6.66 11.07
C LYS A 69 -23.67 7.74 11.77
N ILE A 70 -23.57 8.98 11.28
CA ILE A 70 -24.22 10.14 11.89
C ILE A 70 -25.75 10.02 11.74
N ARG A 71 -26.22 9.64 10.54
CA ARG A 71 -27.65 9.48 10.26
C ARG A 71 -28.28 8.43 11.18
N LEU A 72 -27.68 7.24 11.27
CA LEU A 72 -28.20 6.13 12.06
C LEU A 72 -28.06 6.38 13.56
N GLN A 73 -27.00 7.04 14.01
CA GLN A 73 -26.87 7.48 15.39
C GLN A 73 -28.08 8.34 15.81
N ARG A 74 -28.42 9.34 15.00
CA ARG A 74 -29.57 10.22 15.28
C ARG A 74 -30.90 9.46 15.17
N GLN A 75 -31.07 8.67 14.11
CA GLN A 75 -32.30 7.93 13.86
C GLN A 75 -32.65 6.95 15.00
N PHE A 76 -31.65 6.28 15.56
CA PHE A 76 -31.83 5.32 16.65
C PHE A 76 -31.54 5.89 18.04
N ASN A 77 -31.37 7.22 18.14
CA ASN A 77 -31.07 7.96 19.36
C ASN A 77 -29.90 7.34 20.17
N LEU A 78 -28.81 7.00 19.49
CA LEU A 78 -27.65 6.35 20.08
C LEU A 78 -26.70 7.37 20.72
N LEU A 79 -26.18 7.05 21.91
CA LEU A 79 -25.21 7.88 22.62
C LEU A 79 -23.91 8.08 21.81
N VAL A 80 -23.48 7.05 21.07
CA VAL A 80 -22.24 7.02 20.28
C VAL A 80 -22.55 6.51 18.88
N PRO A 81 -21.82 6.94 17.82
CA PRO A 81 -21.97 6.37 16.49
C PRO A 81 -21.80 4.83 16.48
N PRO A 82 -22.65 4.08 15.77
CA PRO A 82 -22.54 2.63 15.72
C PRO A 82 -21.30 2.20 14.91
N HIS A 83 -20.76 1.03 15.25
CA HIS A 83 -19.61 0.44 14.55
C HIS A 83 -19.96 0.07 13.09
N ASN A 84 -18.96 0.10 12.19
CA ASN A 84 -19.13 -0.18 10.74
C ASN A 84 -19.87 -1.50 10.49
N SER A 85 -19.57 -2.54 11.26
CA SER A 85 -20.21 -3.86 11.12
C SER A 85 -21.74 -3.81 11.34
N ARG A 86 -22.22 -3.06 12.35
CA ARG A 86 -23.66 -2.90 12.60
C ARG A 86 -24.32 -2.07 11.51
N ILE A 87 -23.63 -1.04 11.01
CA ILE A 87 -24.12 -0.22 9.89
C ILE A 87 -24.27 -1.07 8.63
N LYS A 88 -23.27 -1.87 8.28
CA LYS A 88 -23.35 -2.80 7.14
C LYS A 88 -24.48 -3.80 7.30
N ALA A 89 -24.63 -4.38 8.49
CA ALA A 89 -25.72 -5.31 8.78
C ALA A 89 -27.08 -4.64 8.56
N TYR A 90 -27.26 -3.41 9.08
CA TYR A 90 -28.46 -2.61 8.86
C TYR A 90 -28.69 -2.32 7.38
N LEU A 91 -27.69 -1.82 6.66
CA LEU A 91 -27.83 -1.50 5.22
C LEU A 91 -28.16 -2.73 4.36
N LYS A 92 -27.73 -3.92 4.79
CA LYS A 92 -28.01 -5.19 4.09
C LYS A 92 -29.39 -5.75 4.42
N THR A 93 -29.83 -5.64 5.66
CA THR A 93 -31.03 -6.34 6.17
C THR A 93 -32.22 -5.42 6.42
N ASN A 94 -31.98 -4.11 6.52
CA ASN A 94 -32.90 -3.09 7.04
C ASN A 94 -33.52 -3.44 8.41
N ASP A 95 -32.90 -4.35 9.18
CA ASP A 95 -33.40 -4.76 10.49
C ASP A 95 -32.90 -3.79 11.59
N PRO A 96 -33.78 -3.01 12.25
CA PRO A 96 -33.36 -2.09 13.31
C PRO A 96 -32.83 -2.80 14.56
N LYS A 97 -33.13 -4.10 14.76
CA LYS A 97 -32.65 -4.88 15.91
C LYS A 97 -31.13 -5.04 15.94
N VAL A 98 -30.45 -4.80 14.81
CA VAL A 98 -28.98 -4.75 14.77
C VAL A 98 -28.40 -3.63 15.64
N PHE A 99 -29.20 -2.71 16.18
CA PHE A 99 -28.76 -1.71 17.16
C PHE A 99 -29.20 -2.00 18.59
N ASP A 100 -29.87 -3.13 18.83
CA ASP A 100 -30.21 -3.55 20.19
C ASP A 100 -28.95 -3.83 21.01
N GLY A 101 -29.00 -3.42 22.27
CA GLY A 101 -27.86 -3.45 23.20
C GLY A 101 -26.91 -2.25 23.12
N LEU A 102 -27.11 -1.31 22.18
CA LEU A 102 -26.36 -0.06 22.14
C LEU A 102 -26.94 0.97 23.12
N LYS A 103 -26.06 1.76 23.75
CA LYS A 103 -26.46 2.85 24.66
C LYS A 103 -27.19 3.95 23.89
N ARG A 104 -28.27 4.47 24.50
CA ARG A 104 -29.10 5.55 23.95
C ARG A 104 -28.94 6.82 24.78
N ASN A 105 -29.15 7.98 24.16
CA ASN A 105 -29.32 9.23 24.89
C ASN A 105 -30.73 9.19 25.50
N ILE A 106 -30.82 8.89 26.79
CA ILE A 106 -32.06 8.89 27.57
C ILE A 106 -32.34 10.32 28.04
#